data_AF-A0A7C8DH31-F1
#
_entry.id   AF-A0A7C8DH31-F1
#
_cell.length_a   1.000
_cell.length_b   1.000
_cell.length_c   1.000
_cell.angle_alpha   90.00
_cell.angle_beta   90.00
_cell.angle_gamma   90.00
#
_symmetry.space_group_name_H-M   'P 1'
#
loop_
_entity.id
_entity.type
_entity.pdbx_description
1 polymer ?
#
loop_
_entity_poly.entity_id
_entity_poly.type
_entity_poly.pdbx_seq_one_letter_code
_entity_poly.pdbx_strand_id
1 'polypeptide(L)' 'MGIAERVEPSAPSIDDVISNSINIMQTRIGRSRLAEDPPELLITPRLEDFALLDFDRADEAIVAGRRAVAHALAAR' A
#
# COMPACT_ATOMS: atom_id res chain seq x y z
N MET A 1 25.84 30.14 19.06
CA MET A 1 24.92 29.97 17.92
C MET A 1 25.32 28.68 17.23
N GLY A 2 24.66 27.57 17.57
CA GLY A 2 24.98 26.25 17.01
C GLY A 2 24.37 26.11 15.62
N ILE A 3 25.20 25.84 14.62
CA ILE A 3 24.75 25.46 13.29
C ILE A 3 24.03 24.11 13.42
N ALA A 4 22.72 24.09 13.19
CA ALA A 4 21.97 22.86 13.07
C ALA A 4 22.49 22.13 11.83
N GLU A 5 23.14 20.99 12.05
CA GLU A 5 23.54 20.07 10.99
C GLU A 5 22.28 19.65 10.24
N ARG A 6 22.13 20.12 8.99
CA ARG A 6 21.05 19.62 8.12
C ARG A 6 21.41 18.20 7.74
N VAL A 7 20.65 17.24 8.27
CA VAL A 7 20.65 15.87 7.78
C VAL A 7 20.10 15.91 6.36
N GLU A 8 20.99 15.90 5.37
CA GLU A 8 20.61 15.70 3.97
C GLU A 8 19.98 14.29 3.86
N PRO A 9 18.74 14.16 3.34
CA PRO A 9 18.13 12.85 3.20
C PRO A 9 19.00 11.99 2.27
N SER A 10 19.43 10.83 2.74
CA SER A 10 20.21 9.92 1.90
C SER A 10 19.37 9.50 0.70
N ALA A 11 19.99 9.41 -0.48
CA ALA A 11 19.32 8.89 -1.65
C ALA A 11 18.73 7.48 -1.36
N PRO A 12 17.52 7.17 -1.87
CA PRO A 12 16.91 5.86 -1.68
C PRO A 12 17.75 4.77 -2.34
N SER A 13 17.66 3.54 -1.81
CA SER A 13 18.31 2.39 -2.41
C SER A 13 17.67 2.02 -3.76
N ILE A 14 18.36 1.21 -4.57
CA ILE A 14 17.82 0.75 -5.86
C ILE A 14 16.59 -0.14 -5.64
N ASP A 15 16.61 -0.99 -4.62
CA ASP A 15 15.50 -1.85 -4.22
C ASP A 15 14.27 -1.06 -3.76
N ASP A 16 14.45 0.04 -3.02
CA ASP A 16 13.38 0.96 -2.64
C ASP A 16 12.75 1.59 -3.88
N VAL A 17 13.58 2.09 -4.81
CA VAL A 17 13.12 2.73 -6.05
C VAL A 17 12.32 1.76 -6.91
N ILE A 18 12.81 0.52 -7.09
CA ILE A 18 12.11 -0.51 -7.87
C ILE A 18 10.78 -0.88 -7.21
N SER A 19 10.79 -1.18 -5.91
CA SER A 19 9.59 -1.60 -5.18
C SER A 19 8.51 -0.51 -5.20
N ASN A 20 8.90 0.74 -4.98
CA ASN A 20 7.99 1.88 -5.04
C ASN A 20 7.45 2.10 -6.46
N SER A 21 8.31 1.98 -7.48
CA SER A 21 7.88 2.11 -8.89
C SER A 21 6.82 1.07 -9.26
N ILE A 22 6.99 -0.18 -8.81
CA ILE A 22 6.01 -1.25 -8.98
C ILE A 22 4.68 -0.89 -8.29
N ASN A 23 4.73 -0.45 -7.02
CA ASN A 23 3.53 -0.05 -6.27
C ASN A 23 2.76 1.07 -6.98
N ILE A 24 3.46 2.08 -7.50
CA ILE A 24 2.86 3.19 -8.26
C ILE A 24 2.19 2.67 -9.54
N MET A 25 2.90 1.84 -10.31
CA MET A 25 2.37 1.27 -11.57
C MET A 25 1.14 0.41 -11.31
N GLN A 26 1.18 -0.48 -10.31
CA GLN A 26 0.05 -1.33 -9.93
C GLN A 26 -1.16 -0.50 -9.50
N THR A 27 -0.96 0.53 -8.69
CA THR A 27 -2.02 1.44 -8.25
C THR A 27 -2.67 2.13 -9.45
N ARG A 28 -1.87 2.60 -10.40
CA ARG A 28 -2.38 3.27 -11.60
C ARG A 28 -3.18 2.31 -12.49
N ILE A 29 -2.67 1.10 -12.75
CA ILE A 29 -3.37 0.08 -13.53
C ILE A 29 -4.69 -0.31 -12.86
N GLY A 30 -4.67 -0.55 -11.54
CA GLY A 30 -5.86 -0.88 -10.78
C GLY A 30 -6.93 0.21 -10.86
N ARG A 31 -6.53 1.48 -10.69
CA ARG A 31 -7.45 2.63 -10.82
C ARG A 31 -8.04 2.77 -12.21
N SER A 32 -7.23 2.60 -13.26
CA SER A 32 -7.72 2.61 -14.64
C SER A 32 -8.76 1.52 -14.86
N ARG A 33 -8.50 0.29 -14.42
CA ARG A 33 -9.45 -0.82 -14.54
C ARG A 33 -10.75 -0.57 -13.78
N LEU A 34 -10.70 -0.07 -12.56
CA LEU A 34 -11.90 0.26 -11.77
C LEU A 34 -12.73 1.39 -12.40
N ALA A 35 -12.09 2.29 -13.15
CA ALA A 35 -12.79 3.34 -13.88
C ALA A 35 -13.41 2.83 -15.19
N GLU A 36 -12.77 1.86 -15.84
CA GLU A 36 -13.27 1.18 -17.05
C GLU A 36 -14.42 0.22 -16.74
N ASP A 37 -14.29 -0.57 -15.67
CA ASP A 37 -15.24 -1.59 -15.23
C ASP A 37 -15.46 -1.50 -13.71
N PRO A 38 -16.45 -0.71 -13.25
CA PRO A 38 -16.71 -0.51 -11.82
C PRO A 38 -17.24 -1.78 -11.17
N PRO A 39 -16.67 -2.22 -10.03
CA PRO A 39 -17.14 -3.40 -9.33
C PRO A 39 -18.46 -3.13 -8.60
N GLU A 40 -19.28 -4.17 -8.47
CA GLU A 40 -20.49 -4.16 -7.63
C GLU A 40 -20.18 -3.89 -6.15
N LEU A 41 -19.00 -4.36 -5.70
CA LEU A 41 -18.49 -4.14 -4.36
C LEU A 41 -16.96 -4.01 -4.40
N LEU A 42 -16.43 -2.91 -3.87
CA LEU A 42 -15.01 -2.71 -3.69
C LEU A 42 -14.63 -2.90 -2.20
N ILE A 43 -13.70 -3.81 -1.93
CA ILE A 43 -13.13 -4.03 -0.59
C ILE A 43 -11.64 -3.66 -0.62
N THR A 44 -11.26 -2.70 0.20
CA THR A 44 -9.89 -2.14 0.26
C THR A 44 -9.29 -2.36 1.65
N PRO A 45 -8.60 -3.49 1.90
CA PRO A 45 -7.90 -3.69 3.17
C PRO A 45 -6.83 -2.63 3.37
N ARG A 46 -6.72 -2.12 4.60
CA ARG A 46 -5.74 -1.08 4.97
C ARG A 46 -4.41 -1.75 5.30
N LEU A 47 -3.43 -1.54 4.43
CA LEU A 47 -2.07 -2.09 4.51
C LEU A 47 -1.04 -0.97 4.31
N GLU A 48 -1.24 0.17 4.99
CA GLU A 48 -0.47 1.41 4.78
C GLU A 48 1.05 1.22 4.99
N ASP A 49 1.46 0.26 5.83
CA ASP A 49 2.86 -0.05 6.16
C ASP A 49 3.36 -1.39 5.59
N PHE A 50 2.81 -1.86 4.46
CA PHE A 50 3.28 -3.10 3.79
C PHE A 50 4.11 -2.77 2.55
N ALA A 51 5.32 -3.31 2.50
CA ALA A 51 6.13 -3.34 1.30
C ALA A 51 5.78 -4.54 0.41
N LEU A 52 6.28 -4.53 -0.83
CA LEU A 52 6.01 -5.56 -1.84
C LEU A 52 6.44 -6.96 -1.41
N LEU A 53 7.46 -7.07 -0.55
CA LEU A 53 8.12 -8.32 -0.19
C LEU A 53 7.99 -8.70 1.29
N ASP A 54 7.05 -8.09 2.04
CA ASP A 54 6.81 -8.35 3.47
C ASP A 54 6.07 -9.69 3.70
N PHE A 55 6.63 -10.78 3.20
CA PHE A 55 6.04 -12.13 3.27
C PHE A 55 6.03 -12.71 4.69
N ASP A 56 6.93 -12.25 5.55
CA ASP A 56 6.99 -12.61 6.97
C ASP A 56 5.77 -12.10 7.75
N ARG A 57 5.09 -11.06 7.24
CA ARG A 57 3.92 -10.43 7.86
C ARG A 57 2.59 -10.90 7.26
N ALA A 58 2.56 -12.06 6.61
CA ALA A 58 1.38 -12.58 5.93
C ALA A 58 0.14 -12.69 6.85
N ASP A 59 0.34 -13.08 8.12
CA ASP A 59 -0.76 -13.21 9.08
C ASP A 59 -1.47 -11.88 9.36
N GLU A 60 -0.72 -10.79 9.45
CA GLU A 60 -1.26 -9.44 9.62
C GLU A 60 -2.11 -9.03 8.40
N ALA A 61 -1.61 -9.29 7.19
CA ALA A 61 -2.34 -8.99 5.95
C ALA A 61 -3.66 -9.78 5.85
N ILE A 62 -3.65 -11.07 6.23
CA ILE A 62 -4.85 -11.92 6.27
C ILE A 62 -5.88 -11.35 7.25
N VAL A 63 -5.44 -10.95 8.44
CA VAL A 63 -6.33 -10.33 9.44
C VAL A 63 -6.91 -9.01 8.93
N ALA A 64 -6.11 -8.17 8.27
CA ALA A 64 -6.58 -6.93 7.66
C ALA A 64 -7.65 -7.19 6.59
N GLY A 65 -7.46 -8.21 5.75
CA GLY A 65 -8.45 -8.66 4.78
C GLY A 65 -9.77 -9.08 5.43
N ARG A 66 -9.71 -9.93 6.46
CA ARG A 66 -10.90 -10.35 7.23
C ARG A 66 -11.64 -9.16 7.85
N ARG A 67 -10.90 -8.21 8.43
CA ARG A 67 -11.48 -6.98 9.00
C ARG A 67 -12.15 -6.12 7.93
N ALA A 68 -11.55 -5.99 6.75
CA ALA A 68 -12.12 -5.20 5.66
C ALA A 68 -13.46 -5.80 5.17
N VAL A 69 -13.54 -7.13 5.05
CA VAL A 69 -14.78 -7.84 4.73
C VAL A 69 -15.83 -7.64 5.81
N ALA A 70 -15.46 -7.79 7.09
CA ALA A 70 -16.39 -7.58 8.20
C ALA A 70 -16.98 -6.16 8.20
N HIS A 71 -16.17 -5.14 7.94
CA HIS A 71 -16.65 -3.77 7.79
C HIS A 71 -17.61 -3.61 6.60
N ALA A 72 -17.28 -4.19 5.45
CA ALA A 72 -18.14 -4.12 4.26
C ALA A 72 -19.51 -4.80 4.49
N LEU A 73 -19.56 -5.88 5.26
CA LEU A 73 -20.80 -6.55 5.64
C LEU A 73 -21.63 -5.75 6.65
N ALA A 74 -20.98 -5.08 7.60
CA ALA A 74 -21.66 -4.25 8.60
C ALA A 74 -22.22 -2.94 8.03
N ALA A 75 -21.70 -2.49 6.88
CA ALA A 75 -22.13 -1.27 6.20
C ALA A 75 -23.27 -1.50 5.17
N ARG A 76 -23.73 -2.74 5.01
CA ARG A 76 -24.93 -3.10 4.24
C ARG A 76 -26.16 -3.07 5.13
#